data_AF-A0A976H433-F1
#
_entry.id   AF-A0A976H433-F1
#
_cell.length_a   1.000
_cell.length_b   1.000
_cell.length_c   1.000
_cell.angle_alpha   90.00
_cell.angle_beta   90.00
_cell.angle_gamma   90.00
#
_symmetry.space_group_name_H-M   'P 1'
#
loop_
_entity.id
_entity.type
_entity.pdbx_description
1 polymer ?
#
loop_
_entity_poly.entity_id
_entity_poly.type
_entity_poly.pdbx_seq_one_letter_code
_entity_poly.pdbx_strand_id
1 'polypeptide(L)'
;VCIKPTTYMNLSGKAFKYWLDKEKLDLAQTLTIVDELAIPLDALRLRGSGGAAGHNGLRDIELTLGTQEYARLRFGLGNDFPKGQQVDFVLGRWKPSEQALVDKKILACGEIIEAFCTQGLQPAMNLANSWRFTH
;
A
#
# COMPACT_ATOMS: atom_id res chain seq x y z
N VAL A 1 16.12 -1.70 2.00
CA VAL A 1 16.10 -0.87 0.78
C VAL A 1 14.71 -0.27 0.63
N CYS A 2 14.58 1.01 0.23
CA CYS A 2 13.29 1.62 -0.12
C CYS A 2 13.27 1.87 -1.63
N ILE A 3 12.20 1.43 -2.30
CA ILE A 3 12.10 1.49 -3.77
C ILE A 3 10.81 2.22 -4.11
N LYS A 4 10.93 3.29 -4.89
CA LYS A 4 9.82 3.89 -5.62
C LYS A 4 10.00 3.52 -7.09
N PRO A 5 9.28 2.51 -7.62
CA PRO A 5 9.43 2.13 -9.01
C PRO A 5 9.20 3.33 -9.93
N THR A 6 10.13 3.58 -10.84
CA THR A 6 9.98 4.59 -11.91
C THR A 6 9.29 4.02 -13.15
N THR A 7 8.85 2.76 -13.07
CA THR A 7 8.07 2.09 -14.10
C THR A 7 6.62 2.56 -14.07
N TYR A 8 5.90 2.39 -15.18
CA TYR A 8 4.44 2.51 -15.16
C TYR A 8 3.83 1.54 -14.12
N MET A 9 2.68 1.89 -13.55
CA MET A 9 2.03 1.09 -12.49
C MET A 9 1.81 -0.37 -12.91
N ASN A 10 1.50 -0.62 -14.18
CA ASN A 10 1.33 -1.95 -14.75
C ASN A 10 2.65 -2.73 -15.01
N LEU A 11 3.79 -2.23 -14.55
CA LEU A 11 5.11 -2.88 -14.66
C LEU A 11 5.79 -3.03 -13.28
N SER A 12 5.01 -2.86 -12.21
CA SER A 12 5.50 -2.91 -10.82
C SER A 12 6.07 -4.27 -10.46
N GLY A 13 5.55 -5.36 -11.01
CA GLY A 13 5.99 -6.73 -10.76
C GLY A 13 7.42 -6.99 -11.22
N LYS A 14 7.80 -6.46 -12.38
CA LYS A 14 9.18 -6.57 -12.89
C LYS A 14 10.18 -5.89 -11.96
N ALA A 15 9.86 -4.67 -11.52
CA ALA A 15 10.70 -3.92 -10.58
C ALA A 15 10.80 -4.65 -9.23
N PHE A 16 9.67 -5.13 -8.72
CA PHE A 16 9.62 -5.89 -7.47
C PHE A 16 10.52 -7.13 -7.54
N LYS A 17 10.31 -7.98 -8.55
CA LYS A 17 11.06 -9.23 -8.73
C LYS A 17 12.55 -8.99 -8.90
N TYR A 18 12.94 -7.98 -9.68
CA TYR A 18 14.35 -7.60 -9.83
C TYR A 18 15.03 -7.30 -8.49
N TRP A 19 14.39 -6.49 -7.64
CA TRP A 19 14.97 -6.11 -6.35
C TRP A 19 14.94 -7.24 -5.33
N LEU A 20 13.88 -8.08 -5.34
CA LEU A 20 13.82 -9.30 -4.53
C LEU A 20 15.03 -10.20 -4.82
N ASP A 21 15.32 -10.44 -6.10
CA ASP A 21 16.41 -11.31 -6.54
C ASP A 21 17.79 -10.68 -6.27
N LYS A 22 17.93 -9.38 -6.56
CA LYS A 22 19.19 -8.65 -6.39
C LYS A 22 19.63 -8.59 -4.92
N GLU A 23 18.70 -8.29 -4.03
CA GLU A 23 18.96 -8.19 -2.59
C GLU A 23 18.89 -9.55 -1.88
N LYS A 24 18.51 -10.62 -2.61
CA LYS A 24 18.37 -11.98 -2.10
C LYS A 24 17.43 -12.06 -0.88
N LEU A 25 16.30 -11.37 -0.99
CA LEU A 25 15.31 -11.30 0.07
C LEU A 25 14.23 -12.37 -0.11
N ASP A 26 13.68 -12.84 1.00
CA ASP A 26 12.45 -13.62 1.00
C ASP A 26 11.22 -12.70 0.90
N LEU A 27 10.11 -13.19 0.34
CA LEU A 27 8.86 -12.43 0.23
C LEU A 27 8.35 -11.93 1.59
N ALA A 28 8.58 -12.70 2.66
CA ALA A 28 8.20 -12.32 4.02
C ALA A 28 8.94 -11.06 4.53
N GLN A 29 10.08 -10.71 3.91
CA GLN A 29 10.87 -9.53 4.23
C GLN A 29 10.47 -8.30 3.39
N THR A 30 9.44 -8.42 2.56
CA THR A 30 8.97 -7.34 1.70
C THR A 30 7.68 -6.71 2.21
N LEU A 31 7.54 -5.40 2.01
CA LEU A 31 6.34 -4.64 2.29
C LEU A 31 6.01 -3.75 1.09
N THR A 32 4.83 -3.95 0.51
CA THR A 32 4.32 -3.09 -0.57
C THR A 32 3.36 -2.06 0.00
N ILE A 33 3.54 -0.79 -0.32
CA ILE A 33 2.62 0.28 0.06
C ILE A 33 1.79 0.66 -1.17
N VAL A 34 0.47 0.68 -1.04
CA VAL A 34 -0.45 1.00 -2.14
C VAL A 34 -1.59 1.87 -1.67
N ASP A 35 -2.14 2.67 -2.56
CA ASP A 35 -3.44 3.28 -2.38
C ASP A 35 -4.57 2.26 -2.54
N GLU A 36 -5.67 2.46 -1.82
CA GLU A 36 -6.83 1.57 -1.84
C GLU A 36 -8.14 2.35 -1.73
N LEU A 37 -8.99 2.21 -2.76
CA LEU A 37 -10.27 2.91 -2.86
C LEU A 37 -11.36 2.29 -1.97
N ALA A 38 -11.29 0.97 -1.75
CA ALA A 38 -12.26 0.28 -0.91
C ALA A 38 -12.07 0.56 0.60
N ILE A 39 -10.96 1.19 0.98
CA ILE A 39 -10.67 1.58 2.36
C ILE A 39 -10.95 3.07 2.52
N PRO A 40 -11.74 3.47 3.53
CA PRO A 40 -11.99 4.88 3.85
C PRO A 40 -10.72 5.72 4.01
N LEU A 41 -10.83 7.01 3.70
CA LEU A 41 -9.71 7.96 3.79
C LEU A 41 -9.09 8.02 5.19
N ASP A 42 -9.86 7.75 6.23
CA ASP A 42 -9.45 7.79 7.64
C ASP A 42 -8.88 6.47 8.17
N ALA A 43 -8.52 5.53 7.28
CA ALA A 43 -8.02 4.22 7.66
C ALA A 43 -6.74 3.80 6.93
N LEU A 44 -5.93 3.01 7.62
CA LEU A 44 -4.81 2.23 7.09
C LEU A 44 -5.10 0.76 7.33
N ARG A 45 -4.60 -0.12 6.45
CA ARG A 45 -4.74 -1.56 6.65
C ARG A 45 -3.51 -2.32 6.20
N LEU A 46 -2.89 -3.06 7.11
CA LEU A 46 -1.80 -3.97 6.78
C LEU A 46 -2.31 -5.41 6.74
N ARG A 47 -1.93 -6.13 5.68
CA ARG A 47 -2.25 -7.55 5.45
C ARG A 47 -1.01 -8.31 5.01
N GLY A 48 -0.86 -9.56 5.46
CA GLY A 48 0.19 -10.48 4.99
C GLY A 48 -0.10 -11.14 3.63
N SER A 49 -1.36 -11.18 3.22
CA SER A 49 -1.80 -11.79 1.96
C SER A 49 -3.12 -11.18 1.47
N GLY A 50 -3.61 -11.61 0.29
CA GLY A 50 -4.85 -11.16 -0.33
C GLY A 50 -4.69 -10.76 -1.81
N GLY A 51 -5.80 -10.55 -2.50
CA GLY A 51 -5.78 -10.21 -3.92
C GLY A 51 -5.64 -8.71 -4.22
N ALA A 52 -5.40 -8.42 -5.50
CA ALA A 52 -5.18 -7.08 -6.03
C ALA A 52 -6.36 -6.11 -5.86
N ALA A 53 -7.59 -6.60 -5.61
CA ALA A 53 -8.79 -5.77 -5.42
C ALA A 53 -9.01 -4.69 -6.52
N GLY A 54 -8.61 -4.99 -7.76
CA GLY A 54 -8.71 -4.05 -8.89
C GLY A 54 -7.46 -3.17 -9.10
N HIS A 55 -6.50 -3.15 -8.18
CA HIS A 55 -5.27 -2.38 -8.28
C HIS A 55 -4.29 -2.98 -9.31
N ASN A 56 -4.02 -2.24 -10.39
CA ASN A 56 -3.25 -2.73 -11.54
C ASN A 56 -1.80 -3.11 -11.17
N GLY A 57 -1.15 -2.37 -10.29
CA GLY A 57 0.22 -2.68 -9.87
C GLY A 57 0.30 -3.94 -8.99
N LEU A 58 -0.72 -4.21 -8.17
CA LEU A 58 -0.77 -5.42 -7.36
C LEU A 58 -1.02 -6.63 -8.26
N ARG A 59 -1.90 -6.49 -9.26
CA ARG A 59 -2.15 -7.53 -10.25
C ARG A 59 -0.87 -7.91 -10.98
N ASP A 60 -0.07 -6.93 -11.41
CA ASP A 60 1.19 -7.19 -12.10
C ASP A 60 2.25 -7.86 -11.19
N ILE A 61 2.32 -7.47 -9.92
CA ILE A 61 3.16 -8.14 -8.92
C ILE A 61 2.71 -9.60 -8.72
N GLU A 62 1.42 -9.82 -8.50
CA GLU A 62 0.85 -11.16 -8.29
C GLU A 62 1.09 -12.08 -9.50
N LEU A 63 0.90 -11.57 -10.72
CA LEU A 63 1.20 -12.29 -11.96
C LEU A 63 2.69 -12.62 -12.09
N THR A 64 3.56 -11.69 -11.73
CA THR A 64 5.02 -11.87 -11.85
C THR A 64 5.56 -12.86 -10.81
N LEU A 65 5.05 -12.81 -9.58
CA LEU A 65 5.49 -13.66 -8.48
C LEU A 65 4.79 -15.02 -8.45
N GLY A 66 3.63 -15.15 -9.09
CA GLY A 66 2.80 -16.35 -9.04
C GLY A 66 2.16 -16.59 -7.66
N THR A 67 2.09 -15.57 -6.81
CA THR A 67 1.57 -15.68 -5.44
C THR A 67 0.99 -14.36 -4.94
N GLN A 68 0.12 -14.47 -3.94
CA GLN A 68 -0.44 -13.37 -3.17
C GLN A 68 0.12 -13.30 -1.74
N GLU A 69 1.08 -14.15 -1.39
CA GLU A 69 1.64 -14.28 -0.04
C GLU A 69 2.78 -13.28 0.21
N TYR A 70 2.44 -11.99 0.19
CA TYR A 70 3.35 -10.88 0.55
C TYR A 70 2.60 -9.73 1.22
N ALA A 71 3.32 -9.01 2.09
CA ALA A 71 2.74 -7.99 2.94
C ALA A 71 2.40 -6.70 2.15
N ARG A 72 1.23 -6.13 2.45
CA ARG A 72 0.72 -4.90 1.84
C ARG A 72 0.16 -3.95 2.88
N LEU A 73 0.73 -2.75 2.96
CA LEU A 73 0.14 -1.61 3.66
C LEU A 73 -0.74 -0.82 2.68
N ARG A 74 -2.05 -0.86 2.93
CA ARG A 74 -3.06 -0.19 2.11
C ARG A 74 -3.40 1.17 2.72
N PHE A 75 -3.14 2.22 1.96
CA PHE A 75 -3.48 3.60 2.27
C PHE A 75 -4.88 3.89 1.74
N GLY A 76 -5.87 3.96 2.63
CA GLY A 76 -7.24 4.25 2.22
C GLY A 76 -7.37 5.62 1.57
N LEU A 77 -7.97 5.67 0.38
CA LEU A 77 -8.35 6.91 -0.30
C LEU A 77 -9.84 7.22 -0.14
N GLY A 78 -10.65 6.20 0.17
CA GLY A 78 -12.09 6.24 0.00
C GLY A 78 -12.52 6.13 -1.46
N ASN A 79 -13.83 6.15 -1.67
CA ASN A 79 -14.46 5.99 -2.98
C ASN A 79 -15.51 7.07 -3.27
N ASP A 80 -15.29 8.27 -2.74
CA ASP A 80 -16.15 9.44 -2.95
C ASP A 80 -15.91 10.06 -4.34
N PHE A 81 -16.24 9.30 -5.39
CA PHE A 81 -16.17 9.74 -6.78
C PHE A 81 -17.33 9.18 -7.60
N PRO A 82 -17.82 9.91 -8.62
CA PRO A 82 -18.86 9.40 -9.52
C PRO A 82 -18.40 8.18 -10.32
N LYS A 83 -19.35 7.30 -10.69
CA LYS A 83 -19.06 6.16 -11.58
C LYS A 83 -18.33 6.64 -12.85
N GLY A 84 -17.23 5.97 -13.18
CA GLY A 84 -16.39 6.28 -14.34
C GLY A 84 -15.24 7.27 -14.08
N GLN A 85 -15.18 7.92 -12.91
CA GLN A 85 -14.13 8.90 -12.59
C GLN A 85 -13.02 8.35 -11.67
N GLN A 86 -12.91 7.02 -11.56
CA GLN A 86 -11.93 6.37 -10.70
C GLN A 86 -10.50 6.80 -11.04
N VAL A 87 -10.16 6.87 -12.33
CA VAL A 87 -8.83 7.22 -12.82
C VAL A 87 -8.49 8.66 -12.44
N ASP A 88 -9.43 9.58 -12.64
CA ASP A 88 -9.24 11.00 -12.30
C ASP A 88 -9.10 11.19 -10.78
N PHE A 89 -9.83 10.40 -9.98
CA PHE A 89 -9.75 10.45 -8.53
C PHE A 89 -8.37 10.01 -8.02
N VAL A 90 -7.83 8.87 -8.49
CA VAL A 90 -6.51 8.37 -8.03
C VAL A 90 -5.34 9.22 -8.54
N LEU A 91 -5.51 9.90 -9.68
CA LEU A 91 -4.51 10.83 -10.23
C LEU A 91 -4.71 12.27 -9.74
N GLY A 92 -5.77 12.52 -8.99
CA GLY A 92 -6.13 13.84 -8.47
C GLY A 92 -5.25 14.32 -7.32
N ARG A 93 -5.55 15.52 -6.83
CA ARG A 93 -4.92 16.09 -5.64
C ARG A 93 -5.87 16.00 -4.46
N TRP A 94 -5.31 15.89 -3.26
CA TRP A 94 -6.06 16.00 -2.00
C TRP A 94 -6.77 17.34 -1.88
N LYS A 95 -7.99 17.31 -1.34
CA LYS A 95 -8.70 18.55 -0.98
C LYS A 95 -8.02 19.20 0.22
N PRO A 96 -8.09 20.54 0.39
CA PRO A 96 -7.54 21.20 1.57
C PRO A 96 -8.07 20.65 2.90
N SER A 97 -9.33 20.21 2.94
CA SER A 97 -9.96 19.58 4.11
C SER A 97 -9.43 18.18 4.44
N GLU A 98 -8.82 17.51 3.46
CA GLU A 98 -8.28 16.15 3.59
C GLU A 98 -6.80 16.17 4.00
N GLN A 99 -6.08 17.25 3.68
CA GLN A 99 -4.62 17.33 3.81
C GLN A 99 -4.12 17.01 5.23
N ALA A 100 -4.72 17.60 6.26
CA ALA A 100 -4.30 17.36 7.65
C ALA A 100 -4.47 15.89 8.07
N LEU A 101 -5.54 15.23 7.59
CA LEU A 101 -5.79 13.81 7.85
C LEU A 101 -4.76 12.93 7.11
N VAL A 102 -4.47 13.28 5.85
CA VAL A 102 -3.48 12.60 5.01
C VAL A 102 -2.08 12.72 5.62
N ASP A 103 -1.70 13.89 6.10
CA ASP A 103 -0.39 14.13 6.73
C ASP A 103 -0.24 13.29 8.00
N LYS A 104 -1.28 13.26 8.86
CA LYS A 104 -1.32 12.36 10.03
C LYS A 104 -1.10 10.91 9.61
N LYS A 105 -1.79 10.44 8.56
CA LYS A 105 -1.64 9.06 8.04
C LYS A 105 -0.26 8.77 7.48
N ILE A 106 0.39 9.73 6.83
CA ILE A 106 1.74 9.56 6.29
C ILE A 106 2.75 9.35 7.42
N LEU A 107 2.67 10.15 8.48
CA LEU A 107 3.52 9.97 9.68
C LEU A 107 3.31 8.58 10.27
N ALA A 108 2.04 8.21 10.39
CA ALA A 108 1.60 6.91 10.85
C ALA A 108 2.19 5.75 10.00
N CYS A 109 2.17 5.85 8.67
CA CYS A 109 2.81 4.86 7.80
C CYS A 109 4.29 4.66 8.16
N GLY A 110 5.01 5.73 8.55
CA GLY A 110 6.38 5.64 9.03
C GLY A 110 6.53 4.69 10.22
N GLU A 111 5.70 4.86 11.26
CA GLU A 111 5.73 4.01 12.45
C GLU A 111 5.34 2.55 12.13
N ILE A 112 4.38 2.33 11.23
CA ILE A 112 4.00 0.98 10.79
C ILE A 112 5.16 0.30 10.06
N ILE A 113 5.85 1.03 9.17
CA ILE A 113 6.99 0.50 8.43
C ILE A 113 8.12 0.16 9.40
N GLU A 114 8.40 1.02 10.37
CA GLU A 114 9.40 0.75 11.41
C GLU A 114 9.03 -0.49 12.23
N ALA A 115 7.78 -0.61 12.68
CA ALA A 115 7.29 -1.79 13.39
C ALA A 115 7.41 -3.06 12.54
N PHE A 116 7.11 -2.99 11.24
CA PHE A 116 7.27 -4.13 10.34
C PHE A 116 8.74 -4.56 10.24
N CYS A 117 9.65 -3.61 10.08
CA CYS A 117 11.08 -3.89 9.94
C CYS A 117 11.72 -4.41 11.24
N THR A 118 11.26 -3.96 12.40
CA THR A 118 11.91 -4.23 13.70
C THR A 118 11.21 -5.32 14.53
N GLN A 119 9.90 -5.50 14.35
CA GLN A 119 9.06 -6.39 15.17
C GLN A 119 8.32 -7.45 14.31
N GLY A 120 8.38 -7.33 12.98
CA GLY A 120 7.75 -8.25 12.04
C GLY A 120 6.29 -7.93 11.73
N LEU A 121 5.67 -8.79 10.92
CA LEU A 121 4.35 -8.55 10.34
C LEU A 121 3.22 -8.45 11.39
N GLN A 122 3.19 -9.35 12.37
CA GLN A 122 2.04 -9.44 13.28
C GLN A 122 1.88 -8.20 14.17
N PRO A 123 2.93 -7.67 14.84
CA PRO A 123 2.83 -6.43 15.61
C PRO A 123 2.47 -5.23 14.72
N ALA A 124 3.10 -5.11 13.54
CA ALA A 124 2.80 -4.05 12.59
C ALA A 124 1.34 -4.09 12.11
N MET A 125 0.79 -5.29 11.90
CA MET A 125 -0.62 -5.48 11.53
C MET A 125 -1.55 -5.00 12.63
N ASN A 126 -1.25 -5.32 13.89
CA ASN A 126 -2.04 -4.88 15.02
C ASN A 126 -2.05 -3.35 15.11
N LEU A 127 -0.88 -2.71 14.98
CA LEU A 127 -0.73 -1.27 14.99
C LEU A 127 -1.55 -0.62 13.86
N ALA A 128 -1.28 -1.00 12.61
CA ALA A 128 -1.92 -0.42 11.44
C ALA A 128 -3.45 -0.54 11.47
N ASN A 129 -3.96 -1.71 11.84
CA ASN A 129 -5.40 -2.00 11.80
C ASN A 129 -6.17 -1.43 13.01
N SER A 130 -5.47 -1.03 14.08
CA SER A 130 -6.05 -0.39 15.26
C SER A 130 -6.33 1.10 15.06
N TRP A 131 -5.57 1.75 14.18
CA TRP A 131 -5.70 3.19 13.99
C TRP A 131 -7.02 3.61 13.36
N ARG A 132 -7.59 4.66 13.93
CA ARG A 132 -8.72 5.41 13.40
C ARG A 132 -8.29 6.86 13.42
N PHE A 133 -8.19 7.46 12.25
CA PHE A 133 -7.77 8.84 12.13
C PHE A 133 -9.03 9.72 12.21
N THR A 134 -9.08 10.66 13.14
CA THR A 134 -10.17 11.64 13.16
C THR A 134 -9.69 12.94 12.53
N HIS A 135 -10.63 13.63 11.88
CA HIS A 135 -10.42 15.00 11.41
C HIS A 135 -9.94 15.90 12.56
#